data_AF-A0A6J0ZUC5-F1
#
_entry.id   AF-A0A6J0ZUC5-F1
#
_cell.length_a   1.000
_cell.length_b   1.000
_cell.length_c   1.000
_cell.angle_alpha   90.00
_cell.angle_beta   90.00
_cell.angle_gamma   90.00
#
_symmetry.space_group_name_H-M   'P 1'
#
loop_
_entity.id
_entity.type
_entity.pdbx_description
1 polymer ?
#
loop_
_entity_poly.entity_id
_entity_poly.type
_entity_poly.pdbx_seq_one_letter_code
_entity_poly.pdbx_strand_id
1 'polypeptide(L)'
;MLCRFLVMRREKELNLKAESADAARNIIDNADSRIEELELQLQKCVMERNDLEIKMEEAIQDAGRNDIKAEFRVMASALSKEMGMMEAQLNRWKETAHEAISLREEAQTLKDVLSDKTNQQKRLAEQCAEQIVEIKSLKGLIEKLQKEKLELQIFLDMCGQEGYDNRDVMEIREAENRAHSQAEVLKNALDEHSLELRVKAANEAEAACQERLSVAEAEIAELRAKLDASERDVLELKEAIKSKDRESEAYISEIETIGQAYEDMQTQNQHLLQQMTERDDYNIKLVSESVKTKQAQSFFLSEKQILARQIEQVNSSIESVKMRIAHSEEQMKVCLTEAIKSTQEDRHFMISLETAKWELADAEKELKWLKSTVTSSDKDYEQVQRKVDEFQVKLDKERSQRKKLEEEVMELNSMVAELSSETGETAIQKLQDEIKNCKNILKCGVCFDRPKEVVIVKCYHLFCNPCIQRNLEIRHRKCPGCGTAFGQNDVRFVKI
;
A
#
# COMPACT_ATOMS: atom_id res chain seq x y z
N MET A 1 31.08 -41.14 46.42
CA MET A 1 31.81 -40.97 45.13
C MET A 1 30.89 -40.89 43.91
N LEU A 2 29.77 -41.62 43.82
CA LEU A 2 28.87 -41.58 42.65
C LEU A 2 28.27 -40.19 42.31
N CYS A 3 27.95 -39.37 43.30
CA CYS A 3 27.31 -38.07 43.08
C CYS A 3 28.23 -37.08 42.32
N ARG A 4 29.53 -37.09 42.62
CA ARG A 4 30.53 -36.21 41.99
C ARG A 4 30.80 -36.57 40.53
N PHE A 5 30.69 -37.86 40.18
CA PHE A 5 30.87 -38.35 38.81
C PHE A 5 29.67 -38.02 37.92
N LEU A 6 28.45 -38.11 38.45
CA LEU A 6 27.23 -37.69 37.76
C LEU A 6 27.21 -36.18 37.48
N VAL A 7 27.64 -35.37 38.45
CA VAL A 7 27.76 -33.91 38.28
C VAL A 7 28.78 -33.55 37.19
N MET A 8 29.99 -34.12 37.25
CA MET A 8 31.03 -33.90 36.22
C MET A 8 30.59 -34.33 34.81
N ARG A 9 29.83 -35.43 34.69
CA ARG A 9 29.30 -35.89 33.40
C ARG A 9 28.24 -34.93 32.85
N ARG A 10 27.36 -34.44 33.71
CA ARG A 10 26.31 -33.48 33.35
C ARG A 10 26.88 -32.10 33.02
N GLU A 11 27.94 -31.68 33.70
CA GLU A 11 28.70 -30.47 33.41
C GLU A 11 29.41 -30.56 32.04
N LYS A 12 30.07 -31.68 31.72
CA LYS A 12 30.64 -31.91 30.38
C LYS A 12 29.57 -31.91 29.29
N GLU A 13 28.40 -32.50 29.53
CA GLU A 13 27.30 -32.52 28.57
C GLU A 13 26.71 -31.11 28.35
N LEU A 14 26.60 -30.31 29.42
CA LEU A 14 26.18 -28.92 29.33
C LEU A 14 27.20 -28.04 28.59
N ASN A 15 28.50 -28.24 28.81
CA ASN A 15 29.55 -27.53 28.07
C ASN A 15 29.55 -27.89 26.58
N LEU A 16 29.39 -29.17 26.22
CA LEU A 16 29.26 -29.57 24.81
C LEU A 16 28.01 -28.98 24.14
N LYS A 17 26.89 -28.88 24.88
CA LYS A 17 25.68 -28.21 24.39
C LYS A 17 25.89 -26.70 24.24
N ALA A 18 26.63 -26.06 25.14
CA ALA A 18 26.98 -24.65 25.05
C ALA A 18 27.89 -24.37 23.83
N GLU A 19 28.93 -25.17 23.64
CA GLU A 19 29.83 -25.09 22.47
C GLU A 19 29.07 -25.34 21.15
N SER A 20 28.16 -26.32 21.12
CA SER A 20 27.30 -26.56 19.96
C SER A 20 26.33 -25.40 19.70
N ALA A 21 25.81 -24.76 20.74
CA ALA A 21 24.92 -23.61 20.62
C ALA A 21 25.67 -22.35 20.17
N ASP A 22 26.91 -22.14 20.63
CA ASP A 22 27.78 -21.06 20.15
C ASP A 22 28.21 -21.28 18.70
N ALA A 23 28.53 -22.51 18.30
CA ALA A 23 28.82 -22.84 16.90
C ALA A 23 27.60 -22.60 15.99
N ALA A 24 26.40 -22.97 16.43
CA ALA A 24 25.16 -22.68 15.70
C ALA A 24 24.89 -21.17 15.60
N ARG A 25 25.15 -20.40 16.66
CA ARG A 25 25.03 -18.93 16.66
C ARG A 25 25.98 -18.29 15.65
N ASN A 26 27.25 -18.69 15.64
CA ASN A 26 28.23 -18.19 14.68
C ASN A 26 27.86 -18.51 13.21
N ILE A 27 27.23 -19.66 12.95
CA ILE A 27 26.75 -20.00 11.59
C ILE A 27 25.59 -19.08 11.19
N ILE A 28 24.66 -18.78 12.12
CA ILE A 28 23.53 -17.87 11.89
C ILE A 28 24.06 -16.44 11.67
N ASP A 29 24.95 -15.94 12.53
CA ASP A 29 25.53 -14.59 12.40
C ASP A 29 26.30 -14.42 11.08
N ASN A 30 26.99 -15.47 10.63
CA ASN A 30 27.68 -15.49 9.34
C ASN A 30 26.70 -15.57 8.14
N ALA A 31 25.55 -16.23 8.32
CA ALA A 31 24.49 -16.24 7.32
C ALA A 31 23.77 -14.88 7.25
N ASP A 32 23.52 -14.23 8.39
CA ASP A 32 22.88 -12.92 8.48
C ASP A 32 23.76 -11.83 7.85
N SER A 33 25.06 -11.81 8.15
CA SER A 33 26.01 -10.89 7.49
C SER A 33 26.12 -11.12 5.98
N ARG A 34 26.04 -12.37 5.52
CA ARG A 34 25.97 -12.72 4.10
C ARG A 34 24.67 -12.23 3.45
N ILE A 35 23.54 -12.30 4.16
CA ILE A 35 22.25 -11.80 3.70
C ILE A 35 22.31 -10.27 3.57
N GLU A 36 22.81 -9.56 4.59
CA GLU A 36 22.98 -8.10 4.53
C GLU A 36 23.87 -7.67 3.36
N GLU A 37 24.97 -8.38 3.11
CA GLU A 37 25.84 -8.08 1.97
C GLU A 37 25.14 -8.32 0.62
N LEU A 38 24.37 -9.40 0.50
CA LEU A 38 23.57 -9.68 -0.72
C LEU A 38 22.44 -8.69 -0.91
N GLU A 39 21.79 -8.22 0.17
CA GLU A 39 20.77 -7.17 0.13
C GLU A 39 21.37 -5.85 -0.36
N LEU A 40 22.56 -5.49 0.14
CA LEU A 40 23.27 -4.29 -0.30
C LEU A 40 23.67 -4.37 -1.78
N GLN A 41 24.14 -5.53 -2.23
CA GLN A 41 24.46 -5.77 -3.65
C GLN A 41 23.21 -5.71 -4.52
N LEU A 42 22.09 -6.28 -4.08
CA LEU A 42 20.81 -6.22 -4.77
C LEU A 42 20.33 -4.77 -4.89
N GLN A 43 20.43 -4.00 -3.81
CA GLN A 43 20.04 -2.59 -3.79
C GLN A 43 20.91 -1.76 -4.75
N LYS A 44 22.22 -2.03 -4.80
CA LYS A 44 23.13 -1.42 -5.78
C LYS A 44 22.76 -1.75 -7.22
N CYS A 45 22.50 -3.02 -7.53
CA CYS A 45 22.05 -3.44 -8.86
C CYS A 45 20.73 -2.79 -9.27
N VAL A 46 19.79 -2.62 -8.32
CA VAL A 46 18.52 -1.93 -8.57
C VAL A 46 18.74 -0.45 -8.90
N MET A 47 19.62 0.24 -8.18
CA MET A 47 19.97 1.63 -8.51
C MET A 47 20.62 1.74 -9.88
N GLU A 48 21.59 0.89 -10.19
CA GLU A 48 22.27 0.89 -11.50
C GLU A 48 21.29 0.60 -12.65
N ARG A 49 20.35 -0.34 -12.46
CA ARG A 49 19.30 -0.60 -13.44
C ARG A 49 18.41 0.61 -13.66
N ASN A 50 17.96 1.26 -12.59
CA ASN A 50 17.10 2.44 -12.70
C ASN A 50 17.82 3.61 -13.39
N ASP A 51 19.10 3.82 -13.11
CA ASP A 51 19.93 4.83 -13.79
C ASP A 51 20.08 4.55 -15.29
N LEU A 52 20.27 3.27 -15.67
CA LEU A 52 20.34 2.86 -17.07
C LEU A 52 18.99 3.02 -17.78
N GLU A 53 17.89 2.72 -17.10
CA GLU A 53 16.53 2.90 -17.61
C GLU A 53 16.24 4.37 -17.91
N ILE A 54 16.59 5.28 -16.99
CA ILE A 54 16.46 6.74 -17.21
C ILE A 54 17.27 7.19 -18.44
N LYS A 55 18.54 6.77 -18.55
CA LYS A 55 19.39 7.12 -19.69
C LYS A 55 18.86 6.57 -21.01
N MET A 56 18.25 5.39 -21.00
CA MET A 56 17.63 4.80 -22.19
C MET A 56 16.39 5.60 -22.60
N GLU A 57 15.54 5.99 -21.66
CA GLU A 57 14.36 6.82 -21.90
C GLU A 57 14.75 8.19 -22.49
N GLU A 58 15.79 8.82 -21.95
CA GLU A 58 16.35 10.08 -22.46
C GLU A 58 16.85 9.94 -23.90
N ALA A 59 17.60 8.86 -24.20
CA ALA A 59 18.11 8.60 -25.55
C ALA A 59 16.98 8.35 -26.57
N ILE A 60 15.90 7.65 -26.17
CA ILE A 60 14.72 7.42 -27.01
C ILE A 60 14.00 8.75 -27.30
N GLN A 61 13.84 9.61 -26.28
CA GLN A 61 13.22 10.92 -26.46
C GLN A 61 14.05 11.83 -27.37
N ASP A 62 15.38 11.83 -27.21
CA ASP A 62 16.26 12.65 -28.05
C ASP A 62 16.34 12.13 -29.49
N ALA A 63 16.28 10.81 -29.72
CA ALA A 63 16.14 10.24 -31.05
C ALA A 63 14.84 10.72 -31.72
N GLY A 64 13.69 10.61 -31.03
CA GLY A 64 12.41 11.10 -31.55
C GLY A 64 12.41 12.60 -31.85
N ARG A 65 13.05 13.43 -31.01
CA ARG A 65 13.22 14.88 -31.28
C ARG A 65 14.08 15.14 -32.52
N ASN A 66 15.13 14.36 -32.72
CA ASN A 66 16.00 14.49 -33.89
C ASN A 66 15.28 14.08 -35.19
N ASP A 67 14.43 13.05 -35.14
CA ASP A 67 13.61 12.63 -36.28
C ASP A 67 12.61 13.72 -36.67
N ILE A 68 11.88 14.27 -35.69
CA ILE A 68 10.96 15.40 -35.90
C ILE A 68 11.69 16.61 -36.50
N LYS A 69 12.89 16.93 -35.98
CA LYS A 69 13.72 18.02 -36.51
C LYS A 69 14.19 17.76 -37.94
N ALA A 70 14.48 16.52 -38.30
CA ALA A 70 14.83 16.13 -39.67
C ALA A 70 13.63 16.30 -40.61
N GLU A 71 12.44 15.88 -40.19
CA GLU A 71 11.20 16.07 -40.96
C GLU A 71 10.89 17.55 -41.19
N PHE A 72 10.97 18.39 -40.14
CA PHE A 72 10.81 19.84 -40.28
C PHE A 72 11.83 20.47 -41.22
N ARG A 73 13.07 19.97 -41.25
CA ARG A 73 14.09 20.45 -42.18
C ARG A 73 13.76 20.09 -43.62
N VAL A 74 13.25 18.89 -43.87
CA VAL A 74 12.79 18.46 -45.20
C VAL A 74 11.61 19.30 -45.66
N MET A 75 10.60 19.51 -44.80
CA MET A 75 9.44 20.35 -45.10
C MET A 75 9.85 21.81 -45.37
N ALA A 76 10.74 22.38 -44.57
CA ALA A 76 11.26 23.73 -44.79
C ALA A 76 12.04 23.85 -46.11
N SER A 77 12.83 22.83 -46.46
CA SER A 77 13.53 22.80 -47.75
C SER A 77 12.57 22.68 -48.94
N ALA A 78 11.49 21.91 -48.80
CA ALA A 78 10.47 21.77 -49.83
C ALA A 78 9.73 23.10 -50.05
N LEU A 79 9.25 23.73 -48.97
CA LEU A 79 8.59 25.03 -49.02
C LEU A 79 9.48 26.13 -49.60
N SER A 80 10.77 26.16 -49.21
CA SER A 80 11.73 27.12 -49.79
C SER A 80 11.91 26.93 -51.29
N LYS A 81 11.86 25.68 -51.77
CA LYS A 81 11.98 25.37 -53.20
C LYS A 81 10.73 25.76 -53.97
N GLU A 82 9.55 25.48 -53.41
CA GLU A 82 8.27 25.92 -53.99
C GLU A 82 8.17 27.44 -54.06
N MET A 83 8.56 28.13 -53.00
CA MET A 83 8.60 29.59 -52.97
C MET A 83 9.53 30.15 -54.06
N GLY A 84 10.73 29.57 -54.23
CA GLY A 84 11.63 29.95 -55.31
C GLY A 84 11.07 29.66 -56.72
N MET A 85 10.32 28.58 -56.88
CA MET A 85 9.63 28.28 -58.16
C MET A 85 8.51 29.26 -58.45
N MET A 86 7.70 29.62 -57.45
CA MET A 86 6.65 30.64 -57.61
C MET A 86 7.24 32.01 -57.92
N GLU A 87 8.34 32.39 -57.28
CA GLU A 87 9.02 33.66 -57.53
C GLU A 87 9.60 33.72 -58.94
N ALA A 88 10.19 32.61 -59.42
CA ALA A 88 10.65 32.49 -60.81
C ALA A 88 9.48 32.58 -61.81
N GLN A 89 8.34 31.94 -61.53
CA GLN A 89 7.13 32.07 -62.35
C GLN A 89 6.64 33.52 -62.37
N LEU A 90 6.53 34.16 -61.20
CA LEU A 90 6.10 35.56 -61.08
C LEU A 90 6.99 36.49 -61.90
N ASN A 91 8.30 36.29 -61.87
CA ASN A 91 9.24 37.09 -62.66
C ASN A 91 9.03 36.89 -64.18
N ARG A 92 8.80 35.65 -64.63
CA ARG A 92 8.44 35.39 -66.04
C ARG A 92 7.13 36.09 -66.43
N TRP A 93 6.09 36.00 -65.60
CA TRP A 93 4.83 36.69 -65.86
C TRP A 93 5.00 38.22 -65.93
N LYS A 94 5.87 38.78 -65.09
CA LYS A 94 6.24 40.20 -65.17
C LYS A 94 6.93 40.52 -66.49
N GLU A 95 7.94 39.75 -66.89
CA GLU A 95 8.65 39.95 -68.16
C GLU A 95 7.70 39.90 -69.36
N THR A 96 6.87 38.86 -69.45
CA THR A 96 5.85 38.73 -70.50
C THR A 96 4.85 39.88 -70.49
N ALA A 97 4.44 40.38 -69.32
CA ALA A 97 3.56 41.55 -69.23
C ALA A 97 4.23 42.83 -69.75
N HIS A 98 5.51 43.04 -69.47
CA HIS A 98 6.26 44.19 -70.01
C HIS A 98 6.39 44.08 -71.54
N GLU A 99 6.71 42.89 -72.07
CA GLU A 99 6.75 42.65 -73.51
C GLU A 99 5.39 42.91 -74.17
N ALA A 100 4.29 42.45 -73.57
CA ALA A 100 2.95 42.69 -74.07
C ALA A 100 2.58 44.18 -74.09
N ILE A 101 3.02 44.96 -73.10
CA ILE A 101 2.84 46.42 -73.08
C ILE A 101 3.66 47.07 -74.20
N SER A 102 4.94 46.71 -74.36
CA SER A 102 5.80 47.22 -75.43
C SER A 102 5.20 46.95 -76.81
N LEU A 103 4.75 45.72 -77.06
CA LEU A 103 4.11 45.34 -78.32
C LEU A 103 2.81 46.09 -78.55
N ARG A 104 2.03 46.37 -77.50
CA ARG A 104 0.80 47.16 -77.60
C ARG A 104 1.10 48.61 -77.95
N GLU A 105 2.13 49.20 -77.37
CA GLU A 105 2.59 50.55 -77.72
C GLU A 105 3.05 50.60 -79.17
N GLU A 106 3.87 49.65 -79.61
CA GLU A 106 4.29 49.52 -81.02
C GLU A 106 3.09 49.38 -81.96
N ALA A 107 2.13 48.52 -81.65
CA ALA A 107 0.91 48.35 -82.44
C ALA A 107 0.09 49.64 -82.54
N GLN A 108 0.02 50.42 -81.45
CA GLN A 108 -0.66 51.72 -81.45
C GLN A 108 0.08 52.73 -82.35
N THR A 109 1.42 52.80 -82.27
CA THR A 109 2.20 53.68 -83.15
C THR A 109 2.03 53.31 -84.63
N LEU A 110 2.03 52.02 -84.95
CA LEU A 110 1.79 51.54 -86.32
C LEU A 110 0.37 51.88 -86.80
N LYS A 111 -0.63 51.78 -85.92
CA LYS A 111 -2.01 52.16 -86.22
C LYS A 111 -2.13 53.66 -86.53
N ASP A 112 -1.45 54.51 -85.78
CA ASP A 112 -1.43 55.96 -85.99
C ASP A 112 -0.77 56.30 -87.33
N VAL A 113 0.37 55.68 -87.65
CA VAL A 113 1.04 55.81 -88.95
C VAL A 113 0.13 55.36 -90.10
N LEU A 114 -0.59 54.25 -89.94
CA LEU A 114 -1.51 53.74 -90.96
C LEU A 114 -2.69 54.69 -91.18
N SER A 115 -3.23 55.28 -90.11
CA SER A 115 -4.27 56.33 -90.18
C SER A 115 -3.78 57.54 -90.96
N ASP A 116 -2.56 58.02 -90.66
CA ASP A 116 -1.96 59.15 -91.37
C ASP A 116 -1.74 58.85 -92.85
N LYS A 117 -1.25 57.66 -93.19
CA LYS A 117 -1.08 57.23 -94.59
C LYS A 117 -2.40 57.11 -95.32
N THR A 118 -3.44 56.60 -94.66
CA THR A 118 -4.80 56.53 -95.21
C THR A 118 -5.34 57.93 -95.50
N ASN A 119 -5.13 58.89 -94.59
CA ASN A 119 -5.54 60.28 -94.78
C ASN A 119 -4.74 60.97 -95.88
N GLN A 120 -3.46 60.66 -96.03
CA GLN A 120 -2.63 61.15 -97.13
C GLN A 120 -3.13 60.61 -98.48
N GLN A 121 -3.46 59.32 -98.55
CA GLN A 121 -4.03 58.70 -99.75
C GLN A 121 -5.35 59.36 -100.17
N LYS A 122 -6.26 59.63 -99.21
CA LYS A 122 -7.52 60.32 -99.48
C LYS A 122 -7.30 61.71 -100.08
N ARG A 123 -6.41 62.52 -99.49
CA ARG A 123 -6.07 63.85 -100.00
C ARG A 123 -5.51 63.80 -101.42
N LEU A 124 -4.62 62.85 -101.71
CA LEU A 124 -4.08 62.68 -103.05
C LEU A 124 -5.17 62.25 -104.05
N ALA A 125 -6.08 61.36 -103.64
CA ALA A 125 -7.20 60.96 -104.49
C ALA A 125 -8.16 62.13 -104.79
N GLU A 126 -8.45 62.98 -103.80
CA GLU A 126 -9.23 64.22 -103.98
C GLU A 126 -8.54 65.17 -104.97
N GLN A 127 -7.24 65.41 -104.81
CA GLN A 127 -6.45 66.23 -105.74
C GLN A 127 -6.46 65.66 -107.17
N CYS A 128 -6.31 64.34 -107.34
CA CYS A 128 -6.40 63.72 -108.66
C CYS A 128 -7.80 63.88 -109.26
N ALA A 129 -8.86 63.78 -108.46
CA ALA A 129 -10.23 64.00 -108.93
C ALA A 129 -10.45 65.46 -109.39
N GLU A 130 -9.93 66.44 -108.66
CA GLU A 130 -9.95 67.86 -109.04
C GLU A 130 -9.23 68.10 -110.37
N GLN A 131 -8.02 67.55 -110.53
CA GLN A 131 -7.25 67.64 -111.78
C GLN A 131 -7.99 67.00 -112.96
N ILE A 132 -8.69 65.87 -112.75
CA ILE A 132 -9.51 65.22 -113.79
C ILE A 132 -10.67 66.14 -114.22
N VAL A 133 -11.30 66.85 -113.29
CA VAL A 133 -12.37 67.82 -113.61
C VAL A 133 -11.82 68.99 -114.42
N GLU A 134 -10.67 69.52 -114.05
CA GLU A 134 -9.98 70.58 -114.79
C GLU A 134 -9.59 70.13 -116.21
N ILE A 135 -9.05 68.92 -116.37
CA ILE A 135 -8.74 68.36 -117.68
C ILE A 135 -10.01 68.24 -118.54
N LYS A 136 -11.15 67.82 -117.96
CA LYS A 136 -12.42 67.74 -118.68
C LYS A 136 -12.92 69.12 -119.13
N SER A 137 -12.78 70.15 -118.30
CA SER A 137 -13.19 71.51 -118.66
C SER A 137 -12.33 72.09 -119.80
N LEU A 138 -11.01 71.88 -119.73
CA LEU A 138 -10.08 72.27 -120.79
C LEU A 138 -10.37 71.55 -122.11
N LYS A 139 -10.67 70.24 -122.08
CA LYS A 139 -11.10 69.49 -123.27
C LYS A 139 -12.38 70.07 -123.88
N GLY A 140 -13.37 70.42 -123.06
CA GLY A 140 -14.61 71.06 -123.54
C GLY A 140 -14.38 72.43 -124.17
N LEU A 141 -13.41 73.21 -123.66
CA LEU A 141 -13.02 74.49 -124.27
C LEU A 141 -12.38 74.28 -125.65
N ILE A 142 -11.51 73.27 -125.78
CA ILE A 142 -10.88 72.92 -127.07
C ILE A 142 -11.94 72.53 -128.10
N GLU A 143 -12.93 71.71 -127.73
CA GLU A 143 -14.02 71.32 -128.64
C GLU A 143 -14.86 72.52 -129.11
N LYS A 144 -15.11 73.52 -128.23
CA LYS A 144 -15.80 74.76 -128.62
C LYS A 144 -15.01 75.56 -129.64
N LEU A 145 -13.72 75.78 -129.38
CA LEU A 145 -12.83 76.48 -130.31
C LEU A 145 -12.72 75.77 -131.67
N GLN A 146 -12.76 74.43 -131.68
CA GLN A 146 -12.79 73.64 -132.91
C GLN A 146 -14.10 73.83 -133.69
N LYS A 147 -15.26 73.95 -133.03
CA LYS A 147 -16.54 74.26 -133.68
C LYS A 147 -16.57 75.67 -134.27
N GLU A 148 -16.11 76.66 -133.53
CA GLU A 148 -16.01 78.05 -134.02
C GLU A 148 -15.11 78.13 -135.27
N LYS A 149 -14.01 77.38 -135.29
CA LYS A 149 -13.15 77.25 -136.47
C LYS A 149 -13.90 76.68 -137.68
N LEU A 150 -14.72 75.65 -137.49
CA LEU A 150 -15.54 75.03 -138.56
C LEU A 150 -16.63 75.98 -139.07
N GLU A 151 -17.28 76.73 -138.19
CA GLU A 151 -18.28 77.72 -138.59
C GLU A 151 -17.68 78.85 -139.43
N LEU A 152 -16.50 79.36 -139.05
CA LEU A 152 -15.74 80.32 -139.86
C LEU A 152 -15.33 79.75 -141.22
N GLN A 153 -15.00 78.46 -141.28
CA GLN A 153 -14.71 77.76 -142.53
C GLN A 153 -15.94 77.68 -143.44
N ILE A 154 -17.12 77.41 -142.89
CA ILE A 154 -18.38 77.37 -143.65
C ILE A 154 -18.76 78.77 -144.17
N PHE A 155 -18.52 79.83 -143.39
CA PHE A 155 -18.72 81.21 -143.87
C PHE A 155 -17.83 81.56 -145.08
N LEU A 156 -16.59 81.06 -145.10
CA LEU A 156 -15.69 81.21 -146.24
C LEU A 156 -16.22 80.45 -147.48
N ASP A 157 -16.76 79.25 -147.28
CA ASP A 157 -17.27 78.41 -148.37
C ASP A 157 -18.62 78.92 -148.93
N MET A 158 -19.44 79.61 -148.11
CA MET A 158 -20.74 80.16 -148.52
C MET A 158 -20.64 81.46 -149.35
N CYS A 159 -19.50 82.18 -149.30
CA CYS A 159 -19.26 83.34 -150.16
C CYS A 159 -18.72 82.98 -151.57
N GLY A 160 -18.59 81.69 -151.89
CA GLY A 160 -17.81 81.23 -153.04
C GLY A 160 -18.56 80.85 -154.33
N GLN A 161 -19.89 80.72 -154.35
CA GLN A 161 -20.58 80.18 -155.55
C GLN A 161 -22.02 80.68 -155.74
N GLU A 162 -22.21 81.68 -156.62
CA GLU A 162 -23.37 81.85 -157.51
C GLU A 162 -23.11 83.01 -158.52
N GLY A 163 -23.42 82.82 -159.81
CA GLY A 163 -23.69 83.95 -160.73
C GLY A 163 -23.01 83.98 -162.10
N TYR A 164 -23.60 83.27 -163.07
CA TYR A 164 -23.87 83.63 -164.48
C TYR A 164 -22.92 84.52 -165.32
N ASP A 165 -22.42 83.88 -166.38
CA ASP A 165 -22.66 84.13 -167.82
C ASP A 165 -22.50 85.54 -168.45
N ASN A 166 -21.77 85.50 -169.58
CA ASN A 166 -21.79 86.37 -170.76
C ASN A 166 -21.00 87.71 -170.77
N ARG A 167 -19.82 87.64 -171.42
CA ARG A 167 -19.14 88.61 -172.32
C ARG A 167 -19.75 90.03 -172.40
N ASP A 168 -18.96 91.09 -172.25
CA ASP A 168 -18.09 91.55 -173.34
C ASP A 168 -16.87 92.38 -172.87
N VAL A 169 -15.68 91.81 -173.09
CA VAL A 169 -14.35 92.40 -173.39
C VAL A 169 -13.72 93.41 -172.42
N MET A 170 -14.44 94.15 -171.58
CA MET A 170 -13.84 94.98 -170.52
C MET A 170 -13.68 94.22 -169.20
N GLU A 171 -14.59 93.27 -168.93
CA GLU A 171 -14.43 92.30 -167.83
C GLU A 171 -13.33 91.27 -168.07
N ILE A 172 -12.85 91.06 -169.30
CA ILE A 172 -11.72 90.14 -169.52
C ILE A 172 -10.44 90.66 -168.87
N ARG A 173 -10.21 91.99 -168.82
CA ARG A 173 -9.04 92.55 -168.11
C ARG A 173 -9.18 92.51 -166.59
N GLU A 174 -10.38 92.72 -166.06
CA GLU A 174 -10.60 92.63 -164.61
C GLU A 174 -10.80 91.20 -164.11
N ALA A 175 -11.38 90.30 -164.91
CA ALA A 175 -11.45 88.88 -164.68
C ALA A 175 -10.08 88.23 -164.89
N GLU A 176 -9.23 88.74 -165.79
CA GLU A 176 -7.82 88.36 -165.87
C GLU A 176 -7.10 88.78 -164.58
N ASN A 177 -7.29 90.00 -164.08
CA ASN A 177 -6.72 90.41 -162.79
C ASN A 177 -7.32 89.66 -161.58
N ARG A 178 -8.64 89.42 -161.51
CA ARG A 178 -9.29 88.62 -160.46
C ARG A 178 -8.88 87.15 -160.54
N ALA A 179 -8.79 86.58 -161.73
CA ALA A 179 -8.24 85.25 -161.96
C ALA A 179 -6.74 85.21 -161.70
N HIS A 180 -5.98 86.30 -161.90
CA HIS A 180 -4.57 86.38 -161.52
C HIS A 180 -4.44 86.42 -160.00
N SER A 181 -5.24 87.20 -159.29
CA SER A 181 -5.26 87.23 -157.82
C SER A 181 -5.78 85.93 -157.22
N GLN A 182 -6.81 85.30 -157.80
CA GLN A 182 -7.30 83.98 -157.40
C GLN A 182 -6.30 82.89 -157.76
N ALA A 183 -5.64 82.97 -158.91
CA ALA A 183 -4.55 82.06 -159.27
C ALA A 183 -3.31 82.30 -158.42
N GLU A 184 -3.05 83.52 -157.95
CA GLU A 184 -1.94 83.84 -157.03
C GLU A 184 -2.26 83.36 -155.61
N VAL A 185 -3.51 83.49 -155.15
CA VAL A 185 -3.99 82.89 -153.89
C VAL A 185 -3.98 81.37 -153.97
N LEU A 186 -4.44 80.78 -155.07
CA LEU A 186 -4.35 79.33 -155.31
C LEU A 186 -2.91 78.89 -155.49
N LYS A 187 -2.04 79.68 -156.11
CA LYS A 187 -0.60 79.42 -156.24
C LYS A 187 0.12 79.54 -154.90
N ASN A 188 -0.33 80.41 -153.99
CA ASN A 188 0.20 80.52 -152.63
C ASN A 188 -0.37 79.43 -151.70
N ALA A 189 -1.63 79.00 -151.92
CA ALA A 189 -2.27 77.92 -151.18
C ALA A 189 -1.83 76.52 -151.64
N LEU A 190 -1.52 76.39 -152.94
CA LEU A 190 -0.93 75.24 -153.60
C LEU A 190 0.57 75.42 -153.82
N ASP A 191 1.19 76.43 -153.19
CA ASP A 191 2.63 76.58 -153.20
C ASP A 191 3.19 75.28 -152.64
N GLU A 192 3.89 74.54 -153.49
CA GLU A 192 4.29 73.15 -153.23
C GLU A 192 5.10 73.09 -151.92
N HIS A 193 5.90 74.13 -151.67
CA HIS A 193 6.65 74.30 -150.43
C HIS A 193 5.77 74.54 -149.19
N SER A 194 4.76 75.41 -149.28
CA SER A 194 3.78 75.65 -148.20
C SER A 194 2.95 74.39 -147.85
N LEU A 195 2.53 73.61 -148.86
CA LEU A 195 1.84 72.34 -148.65
C LEU A 195 2.77 71.28 -148.02
N GLU A 196 4.00 71.15 -148.51
CA GLU A 196 5.00 70.27 -147.92
C GLU A 196 5.27 70.60 -146.45
N LEU A 197 5.36 71.88 -146.09
CA LEU A 197 5.55 72.30 -144.70
C LEU A 197 4.34 71.96 -143.82
N ARG A 198 3.12 72.13 -144.32
CA ARG A 198 1.90 71.74 -143.59
C ARG A 198 1.79 70.23 -143.41
N VAL A 199 2.15 69.43 -144.42
CA VAL A 199 2.19 67.98 -144.33
C VAL A 199 3.29 67.51 -143.38
N LYS A 200 4.48 68.10 -143.42
CA LYS A 200 5.55 67.84 -142.44
C LYS A 200 5.09 68.15 -141.01
N ALA A 201 4.49 69.32 -140.79
CA ALA A 201 3.95 69.68 -139.48
C ALA A 201 2.84 68.73 -139.01
N ALA A 202 1.97 68.26 -139.91
CA ALA A 202 0.93 67.28 -139.60
C ALA A 202 1.53 65.90 -139.25
N ASN A 203 2.52 65.43 -140.03
CA ASN A 203 3.23 64.16 -139.77
C ASN A 203 4.04 64.23 -138.46
N GLU A 204 4.67 65.36 -138.17
CA GLU A 204 5.37 65.60 -136.90
C GLU A 204 4.38 65.60 -135.71
N ALA A 205 3.22 66.24 -135.87
CA ALA A 205 2.16 66.23 -134.85
C ALA A 205 1.53 64.84 -134.66
N GLU A 206 1.35 64.06 -135.74
CA GLU A 206 0.87 62.68 -135.68
C GLU A 206 1.90 61.77 -135.00
N ALA A 207 3.19 61.88 -135.37
CA ALA A 207 4.28 61.16 -134.72
C ALA A 207 4.35 61.48 -133.21
N ALA A 208 4.23 62.76 -132.84
CA ALA A 208 4.19 63.18 -131.44
C ALA A 208 2.95 62.64 -130.70
N CYS A 209 1.78 62.59 -131.35
CA CYS A 209 0.59 61.96 -130.78
C CYS A 209 0.74 60.45 -130.60
N GLN A 210 1.35 59.77 -131.58
CA GLN A 210 1.57 58.32 -131.55
C GLN A 210 2.60 57.93 -130.47
N GLU A 211 3.66 58.71 -130.31
CA GLU A 211 4.63 58.54 -129.22
C GLU A 211 3.95 58.72 -127.85
N ARG A 212 3.15 59.78 -127.68
CA ARG A 212 2.38 59.99 -126.45
C ARG A 212 1.38 58.86 -126.17
N LEU A 213 0.74 58.33 -127.20
CA LEU A 213 -0.14 57.17 -127.07
C LEU A 213 0.63 55.93 -126.62
N SER A 214 1.79 55.67 -127.25
CA SER A 214 2.65 54.54 -126.88
C SER A 214 3.16 54.63 -125.44
N VAL A 215 3.53 55.82 -124.97
CA VAL A 215 3.92 56.06 -123.57
C VAL A 215 2.73 55.82 -122.64
N ALA A 216 1.55 56.35 -122.94
CA ALA A 216 0.36 56.14 -122.13
C ALA A 216 -0.09 54.67 -122.10
N GLU A 217 0.03 53.94 -123.21
CA GLU A 217 -0.25 52.50 -123.27
C GLU A 217 0.74 51.69 -122.42
N ALA A 218 2.02 52.06 -122.43
CA ALA A 218 3.04 51.44 -121.56
C ALA A 218 2.76 51.72 -120.07
N GLU A 219 2.39 52.95 -119.71
CA GLU A 219 2.00 53.32 -118.35
C GLU A 219 0.75 52.54 -117.87
N ILE A 220 -0.26 52.38 -118.73
CA ILE A 220 -1.45 51.58 -118.42
C ILE A 220 -1.06 50.11 -118.20
N ALA A 221 -0.17 49.56 -119.02
CA ALA A 221 0.31 48.18 -118.85
C ALA A 221 1.07 48.01 -117.52
N GLU A 222 1.92 48.97 -117.15
CA GLU A 222 2.64 48.96 -115.87
C GLU A 222 1.68 49.06 -114.67
N LEU A 223 0.70 49.97 -114.73
CA LEU A 223 -0.29 50.12 -113.66
C LEU A 223 -1.17 48.86 -113.50
N ARG A 224 -1.53 48.19 -114.60
CA ARG A 224 -2.24 46.90 -114.54
C ARG A 224 -1.38 45.83 -113.87
N ALA A 225 -0.11 45.70 -114.25
CA ALA A 225 0.79 44.74 -113.61
C ALA A 225 0.97 45.01 -112.11
N LYS A 226 1.03 46.29 -111.70
CA LYS A 226 1.07 46.68 -110.27
C LYS A 226 -0.24 46.36 -109.54
N LEU A 227 -1.38 46.57 -110.19
CA LEU A 227 -2.68 46.20 -109.63
C LEU A 227 -2.77 44.68 -109.42
N ASP A 228 -2.42 43.89 -110.43
CA ASP A 228 -2.43 42.42 -110.35
C ASP A 228 -1.45 41.88 -109.30
N ALA A 229 -0.31 42.56 -109.08
CA ALA A 229 0.61 42.25 -107.99
C ALA A 229 -0.03 42.56 -106.63
N SER A 230 -0.60 43.75 -106.46
CA SER A 230 -1.29 44.15 -105.22
C SER A 230 -2.49 43.25 -104.90
N GLU A 231 -3.27 42.84 -105.89
CA GLU A 231 -4.40 41.92 -105.71
C GLU A 231 -3.93 40.54 -105.21
N ARG A 232 -2.79 40.04 -105.72
CA ARG A 232 -2.16 38.82 -105.21
C ARG A 232 -1.68 38.98 -103.78
N ASP A 233 -0.99 40.07 -103.46
CA ASP A 233 -0.53 40.36 -102.09
C ASP A 233 -1.71 40.43 -101.10
N VAL A 234 -2.82 41.05 -101.51
CA VAL A 234 -4.06 41.12 -100.70
C VAL A 234 -4.66 39.74 -100.48
N LEU A 235 -4.64 38.85 -101.47
CA LEU A 235 -5.11 37.47 -101.31
C LEU A 235 -4.22 36.69 -100.34
N GLU A 236 -2.90 36.79 -100.48
CA GLU A 236 -1.93 36.13 -99.59
C GLU A 236 -2.11 36.61 -98.14
N LEU A 237 -2.24 37.93 -97.92
CA LEU A 237 -2.50 38.48 -96.59
C LEU A 237 -3.84 38.01 -96.01
N LYS A 238 -4.89 37.91 -96.83
CA LYS A 238 -6.19 37.39 -96.38
C LYS A 238 -6.11 35.91 -95.98
N GLU A 239 -5.35 35.10 -96.70
CA GLU A 239 -5.13 33.70 -96.35
C GLU A 239 -4.29 33.56 -95.07
N ALA A 240 -3.25 34.38 -94.91
CA ALA A 240 -2.45 34.45 -93.70
C ALA A 240 -3.30 34.82 -92.47
N ILE A 241 -4.17 35.83 -92.58
CA ILE A 241 -5.11 36.21 -91.51
C ILE A 241 -6.01 35.04 -91.15
N LYS A 242 -6.64 34.39 -92.14
CA LYS A 242 -7.50 33.21 -91.88
C LYS A 242 -6.74 32.07 -91.21
N SER A 243 -5.47 31.85 -91.55
CA SER A 243 -4.64 30.86 -90.87
C SER A 243 -4.43 31.22 -89.41
N LYS A 244 -4.14 32.49 -89.12
CA LYS A 244 -3.95 32.98 -87.74
C LYS A 244 -5.23 32.97 -86.92
N ASP A 245 -6.38 33.26 -87.53
CA ASP A 245 -7.68 33.15 -86.85
C ASP A 245 -7.93 31.70 -86.42
N ARG A 246 -7.67 30.71 -87.29
CA ARG A 246 -7.80 29.28 -86.93
C ARG A 246 -6.83 28.85 -85.83
N GLU A 247 -5.58 29.33 -85.86
CA GLU A 247 -4.62 29.09 -84.78
C GLU A 247 -5.13 29.70 -83.45
N SER A 248 -5.66 30.92 -83.48
CA SER A 248 -6.24 31.57 -82.30
C SER A 248 -7.44 30.81 -81.75
N GLU A 249 -8.33 30.32 -82.61
CA GLU A 249 -9.47 29.48 -82.21
C GLU A 249 -8.99 28.19 -81.54
N ALA A 250 -7.96 27.54 -82.09
CA ALA A 250 -7.37 26.33 -81.50
C ALA A 250 -6.75 26.61 -80.12
N TYR A 251 -6.04 27.73 -79.95
CA TYR A 251 -5.51 28.14 -78.64
C TYR A 251 -6.61 28.43 -77.63
N ILE A 252 -7.71 29.06 -78.04
CA ILE A 252 -8.85 29.30 -77.15
C ILE A 252 -9.43 27.96 -76.66
N SER A 253 -9.64 27.00 -77.56
CA SER A 253 -10.14 25.67 -77.19
C SER A 253 -9.18 24.91 -76.25
N GLU A 254 -7.86 25.05 -76.45
CA GLU A 254 -6.87 24.45 -75.55
C GLU A 254 -6.90 25.10 -74.16
N ILE A 255 -6.99 26.44 -74.10
CA ILE A 255 -7.11 27.19 -72.84
C ILE A 255 -8.39 26.79 -72.09
N GLU A 256 -9.52 26.66 -72.79
CA GLU A 256 -10.79 26.21 -72.19
C GLU A 256 -10.68 24.79 -71.63
N THR A 257 -10.02 23.88 -72.37
CA THR A 257 -9.79 22.50 -71.93
C THR A 257 -8.90 22.44 -70.69
N ILE A 258 -7.81 23.22 -70.67
CA ILE A 258 -6.92 23.32 -69.50
C ILE A 258 -7.64 23.97 -68.32
N GLY A 259 -8.46 24.99 -68.57
CA GLY A 259 -9.29 25.66 -67.57
C GLY A 259 -10.23 24.68 -66.86
N GLN A 260 -10.97 23.87 -67.63
CA GLN A 260 -11.86 22.86 -67.07
C GLN A 260 -11.10 21.81 -66.23
N ALA A 261 -9.97 21.30 -66.75
CA ALA A 261 -9.16 20.33 -66.02
C ALA A 261 -8.60 20.91 -64.70
N TYR A 262 -8.27 22.20 -64.68
CA TYR A 262 -7.84 22.90 -63.48
C TYR A 262 -8.99 23.08 -62.47
N GLU A 263 -10.18 23.46 -62.92
CA GLU A 263 -11.37 23.58 -62.07
C GLU A 263 -11.77 22.23 -61.45
N ASP A 264 -11.72 21.15 -62.22
CA ASP A 264 -12.00 19.80 -61.73
C ASP A 264 -10.97 19.39 -60.66
N MET A 265 -9.69 19.63 -60.91
CA MET A 265 -8.61 19.37 -59.95
C MET A 265 -8.76 20.22 -58.68
N GLN A 266 -9.13 21.50 -58.82
CA GLN A 266 -9.38 22.39 -57.69
C GLN A 266 -10.54 21.89 -56.84
N THR A 267 -11.63 21.42 -57.47
CA THR A 267 -12.79 20.83 -56.79
C THR A 267 -12.39 19.55 -56.05
N GLN A 268 -11.59 18.69 -56.67
CA GLN A 268 -11.07 17.49 -56.03
C GLN A 268 -10.19 17.82 -54.81
N ASN A 269 -9.32 18.82 -54.93
CA ASN A 269 -8.47 19.28 -53.82
C ASN A 269 -9.29 19.86 -52.67
N GLN A 270 -10.35 20.63 -52.96
CA GLN A 270 -11.27 21.12 -51.93
C GLN A 270 -11.96 19.98 -51.19
N HIS A 271 -12.42 18.96 -51.92
CA HIS A 271 -13.03 17.78 -51.31
C HIS A 271 -12.04 17.00 -50.43
N LEU A 272 -10.79 16.80 -50.90
CA LEU A 272 -9.75 16.15 -50.09
C LEU A 272 -9.42 16.95 -48.83
N LEU A 273 -9.35 18.27 -48.93
CA LEU A 273 -9.13 19.15 -47.78
C LEU A 273 -10.28 19.05 -46.77
N GLN A 274 -11.52 19.01 -47.25
CA GLN A 274 -12.69 18.80 -46.39
C GLN A 274 -12.64 17.45 -45.68
N GLN A 275 -12.31 16.36 -46.40
CA GLN A 275 -12.14 15.03 -45.80
C GLN A 275 -11.04 14.98 -44.74
N MET A 276 -9.90 15.65 -44.97
CA MET A 276 -8.83 15.75 -43.98
C MET A 276 -9.30 16.50 -42.73
N THR A 277 -10.01 17.62 -42.92
CA THR A 277 -10.58 18.41 -41.82
C THR A 277 -11.58 17.59 -41.00
N GLU A 278 -12.49 16.86 -41.66
CA GLU A 278 -13.47 15.98 -40.98
C GLU A 278 -12.79 14.84 -40.21
N ARG A 279 -11.70 14.26 -40.75
CA ARG A 279 -10.90 13.26 -40.06
C ARG A 279 -10.16 13.84 -38.85
N ASP A 280 -9.63 15.05 -38.97
CA ASP A 280 -8.96 15.74 -37.86
C ASP A 280 -9.94 16.05 -36.72
N ASP A 281 -11.16 16.53 -37.05
CA ASP A 281 -12.23 16.73 -36.08
C ASP A 281 -12.62 15.42 -35.37
N TYR A 282 -12.67 14.32 -36.10
CA TYR A 282 -12.93 13.00 -35.52
C TYR A 282 -11.79 12.55 -34.59
N ASN A 283 -10.54 12.74 -35.00
CA ASN A 283 -9.37 12.43 -34.17
C ASN A 283 -9.36 13.26 -32.88
N ILE A 284 -9.69 14.56 -32.96
CA ILE A 284 -9.80 15.43 -31.78
C ILE A 284 -10.86 14.90 -30.81
N LYS A 285 -12.03 14.47 -31.32
CA LYS A 285 -13.08 13.85 -30.50
C LYS A 285 -12.59 12.56 -29.82
N LEU A 286 -11.94 11.67 -30.57
CA LEU A 286 -11.39 10.42 -30.02
C LEU A 286 -10.33 10.67 -28.94
N VAL A 287 -9.41 11.61 -29.16
CA VAL A 287 -8.40 11.99 -28.17
C VAL A 287 -9.06 12.58 -26.92
N SER A 288 -10.05 13.46 -27.08
CA SER A 288 -10.82 14.02 -25.96
C SER A 288 -11.50 12.92 -25.12
N GLU A 289 -12.13 11.94 -25.77
CA GLU A 289 -12.78 10.81 -25.10
C GLU A 289 -11.76 9.87 -24.44
N SER A 290 -10.63 9.62 -25.09
CA SER A 290 -9.51 8.85 -24.52
C SER A 290 -8.97 9.50 -23.25
N VAL A 291 -8.76 10.82 -23.25
CA VAL A 291 -8.31 11.58 -22.06
C VAL A 291 -9.35 11.50 -20.94
N LYS A 292 -10.64 11.71 -21.25
CA LYS A 292 -11.72 11.58 -20.24
C LYS A 292 -11.76 10.17 -19.63
N THR A 293 -11.64 9.15 -20.46
CA THR A 293 -11.62 7.75 -20.01
C THR A 293 -10.41 7.46 -19.14
N LYS A 294 -9.22 7.94 -19.51
CA LYS A 294 -7.99 7.80 -18.71
C LYS A 294 -8.08 8.53 -17.38
N GLN A 295 -8.69 9.71 -17.35
CA GLN A 295 -8.93 10.46 -16.11
C GLN A 295 -9.90 9.71 -15.18
N ALA A 296 -11.00 9.18 -15.72
CA ALA A 296 -11.94 8.36 -14.95
C ALA A 296 -11.28 7.08 -14.43
N GLN A 297 -10.47 6.40 -15.25
CA GLN A 297 -9.71 5.22 -14.83
C GLN A 297 -8.75 5.56 -13.67
N SER A 298 -8.00 6.66 -13.78
CA SER A 298 -7.11 7.12 -12.71
C SER A 298 -7.88 7.40 -11.41
N PHE A 299 -9.05 8.03 -11.51
CA PHE A 299 -9.93 8.29 -10.38
C PHE A 299 -10.36 6.97 -9.70
N PHE A 300 -10.93 6.03 -10.46
CA PHE A 300 -11.35 4.74 -9.90
C PHE A 300 -10.19 3.92 -9.34
N LEU A 301 -8.99 4.01 -9.92
CA LEU A 301 -7.81 3.33 -9.42
C LEU A 301 -7.37 3.91 -8.07
N SER A 302 -7.45 5.23 -7.89
CA SER A 302 -7.19 5.89 -6.61
C SER A 302 -8.24 5.51 -5.55
N GLU A 303 -9.52 5.46 -5.91
CA GLU A 303 -10.61 5.05 -5.02
C GLU A 303 -10.45 3.58 -4.61
N LYS A 304 -10.12 2.69 -5.55
CA LYS A 304 -9.81 1.28 -5.27
C LYS A 304 -8.65 1.15 -4.28
N GLN A 305 -7.59 1.94 -4.41
CA GLN A 305 -6.47 1.92 -3.46
C GLN A 305 -6.89 2.39 -2.06
N ILE A 306 -7.74 3.43 -1.97
CA ILE A 306 -8.27 3.90 -0.68
C ILE A 306 -9.13 2.81 -0.02
N LEU A 307 -10.05 2.19 -0.77
CA LEU A 307 -10.87 1.10 -0.27
C LEU A 307 -10.04 -0.11 0.15
N ALA A 308 -8.99 -0.45 -0.60
CA ALA A 308 -8.06 -1.53 -0.22
C ALA A 308 -7.37 -1.24 1.13
N ARG A 309 -6.89 0.00 1.35
CA ARG A 309 -6.31 0.40 2.64
C ARG A 309 -7.34 0.35 3.78
N GLN A 310 -8.58 0.76 3.52
CA GLN A 310 -9.66 0.65 4.52
C GLN A 310 -9.95 -0.80 4.90
N ILE A 311 -9.99 -1.72 3.92
CA ILE A 311 -10.15 -3.16 4.16
C ILE A 311 -8.99 -3.70 4.99
N GLU A 312 -7.75 -3.32 4.67
CA GLU A 312 -6.56 -3.74 5.42
C GLU A 312 -6.58 -3.23 6.86
N GLN A 313 -7.00 -1.98 7.07
CA GLN A 313 -7.19 -1.40 8.40
C GLN A 313 -8.26 -2.18 9.20
N VAL A 314 -9.43 -2.45 8.61
CA VAL A 314 -10.48 -3.24 9.26
C VAL A 314 -9.99 -4.65 9.57
N ASN A 315 -9.29 -5.32 8.65
CA ASN A 315 -8.72 -6.65 8.89
C ASN A 315 -7.72 -6.64 10.05
N SER A 316 -6.84 -5.63 10.14
CA SER A 316 -5.92 -5.50 11.28
C SER A 316 -6.66 -5.34 12.62
N SER A 317 -7.76 -4.58 12.63
CA SER A 317 -8.62 -4.42 13.81
C SER A 317 -9.34 -5.71 14.20
N ILE A 318 -9.83 -6.47 13.21
CA ILE A 318 -10.47 -7.77 13.42
C ILE A 318 -9.47 -8.73 14.05
N GLU A 319 -8.23 -8.77 13.53
CA GLU A 319 -7.19 -9.65 14.06
C GLU A 319 -6.80 -9.28 15.50
N SER A 320 -6.69 -7.98 15.80
CA SER A 320 -6.50 -7.49 17.18
C SER A 320 -7.63 -7.94 18.12
N VAL A 321 -8.89 -7.84 17.68
CA VAL A 321 -10.05 -8.30 18.46
C VAL A 321 -10.03 -9.81 18.64
N LYS A 322 -9.71 -10.59 17.60
CA LYS A 322 -9.56 -12.05 17.72
C LYS A 322 -8.50 -12.43 18.75
N MET A 323 -7.33 -11.79 18.71
CA MET A 323 -6.26 -12.02 19.69
C MET A 323 -6.71 -11.70 21.11
N ARG A 324 -7.46 -10.61 21.32
CA ARG A 324 -8.05 -10.26 22.62
C ARG A 324 -9.06 -11.31 23.10
N ILE A 325 -9.92 -11.79 22.20
CA ILE A 325 -10.90 -12.84 22.52
C ILE A 325 -10.16 -14.11 22.95
N ALA A 326 -9.21 -14.60 22.15
CA ALA A 326 -8.42 -15.79 22.47
C ALA A 326 -7.69 -15.66 23.82
N HIS A 327 -7.11 -14.49 24.11
CA HIS A 327 -6.49 -14.22 25.39
C HIS A 327 -7.49 -14.28 26.55
N SER A 328 -8.68 -13.67 26.38
CA SER A 328 -9.74 -13.70 27.40
C SER A 328 -10.29 -15.11 27.63
N GLU A 329 -10.42 -15.92 26.56
CA GLU A 329 -10.84 -17.32 26.65
C GLU A 329 -9.82 -18.15 27.43
N GLU A 330 -8.51 -17.93 27.20
CA GLU A 330 -7.46 -18.62 27.94
C GLU A 330 -7.43 -18.22 29.41
N GLN A 331 -7.57 -16.91 29.72
CA GLN A 331 -7.74 -16.46 31.11
C GLN A 331 -8.96 -17.09 31.78
N MET A 332 -10.08 -17.18 31.07
CA MET A 332 -11.30 -17.80 31.59
C MET A 332 -11.10 -19.29 31.89
N LYS A 333 -10.37 -20.04 31.04
CA LYS A 333 -10.01 -21.43 31.33
C LYS A 333 -9.17 -21.57 32.59
N VAL A 334 -8.20 -20.68 32.81
CA VAL A 334 -7.38 -20.67 34.04
C VAL A 334 -8.27 -20.47 35.27
N CYS A 335 -9.11 -19.43 35.26
CA CYS A 335 -10.03 -19.16 36.37
C CYS A 335 -11.01 -20.32 36.62
N LEU A 336 -11.54 -20.95 35.57
CA LEU A 336 -12.41 -22.13 35.69
C LEU A 336 -11.66 -23.30 36.31
N THR A 337 -10.41 -23.53 35.93
CA THR A 337 -9.57 -24.62 36.46
C THR A 337 -9.27 -24.38 37.94
N GLU A 338 -8.95 -23.14 38.34
CA GLU A 338 -8.75 -22.76 39.74
C GLU A 338 -10.03 -22.92 40.57
N ALA A 339 -11.18 -22.49 40.04
CA ALA A 339 -12.47 -22.67 40.70
C ALA A 339 -12.79 -24.17 40.91
N ILE A 340 -12.57 -25.01 39.89
CA ILE A 340 -12.74 -26.45 40.01
C ILE A 340 -11.83 -27.02 41.11
N LYS A 341 -10.54 -26.64 41.12
CA LYS A 341 -9.59 -27.08 42.14
C LYS A 341 -10.03 -26.68 43.56
N SER A 342 -10.42 -25.41 43.76
CA SER A 342 -10.93 -24.92 45.05
C SER A 342 -12.16 -25.70 45.49
N THR A 343 -13.14 -25.94 44.60
CA THR A 343 -14.33 -26.73 44.96
C THR A 343 -14.00 -28.19 45.32
N GLN A 344 -12.95 -28.76 44.72
CA GLN A 344 -12.48 -30.09 45.06
C GLN A 344 -11.80 -30.11 46.44
N GLU A 345 -10.99 -29.10 46.75
CA GLU A 345 -10.39 -28.90 48.07
C GLU A 345 -11.48 -28.71 49.14
N ASP A 346 -12.50 -27.87 48.88
CA ASP A 346 -13.64 -27.67 49.78
C ASP A 346 -14.41 -28.97 50.02
N ARG A 347 -14.65 -29.77 48.98
CA ARG A 347 -15.25 -31.10 49.13
C ARG A 347 -14.40 -32.01 50.02
N HIS A 348 -13.07 -32.00 49.84
CA HIS A 348 -12.16 -32.79 50.67
C HIS A 348 -12.17 -32.33 52.14
N PHE A 349 -12.16 -31.02 52.38
CA PHE A 349 -12.30 -30.46 53.74
C PHE A 349 -13.64 -30.84 54.37
N MET A 350 -14.74 -30.81 53.61
CA MET A 350 -16.05 -31.19 54.10
C MET A 350 -16.11 -32.67 54.50
N ILE A 351 -15.55 -33.57 53.68
CA ILE A 351 -15.43 -35.01 54.02
C ILE A 351 -14.57 -35.21 55.27
N SER A 352 -13.43 -34.53 55.35
CA SER A 352 -12.52 -34.62 56.51
C SER A 352 -13.19 -34.11 57.80
N LEU A 353 -13.95 -33.02 57.71
CA LEU A 353 -14.73 -32.47 58.81
C LEU A 353 -15.82 -33.44 59.28
N GLU A 354 -16.56 -34.05 58.36
CA GLU A 354 -17.57 -35.07 58.73
C GLU A 354 -16.93 -36.30 59.36
N THR A 355 -15.75 -36.72 58.88
CA THR A 355 -14.98 -37.82 59.49
C THR A 355 -14.57 -37.47 60.92
N ALA A 356 -13.98 -36.29 61.12
CA ALA A 356 -13.56 -35.81 62.44
C ALA A 356 -14.75 -35.64 63.40
N LYS A 357 -15.92 -35.19 62.92
CA LYS A 357 -17.15 -35.15 63.72
C LYS A 357 -17.60 -36.54 64.16
N TRP A 358 -17.52 -37.54 63.27
CA TRP A 358 -17.87 -38.91 63.60
C TRP A 358 -16.91 -39.51 64.65
N GLU A 359 -15.60 -39.30 64.48
CA GLU A 359 -14.57 -39.70 65.45
C GLU A 359 -14.76 -39.01 66.80
N LEU A 360 -15.06 -37.70 66.81
CA LEU A 360 -15.36 -36.95 68.03
C LEU A 360 -16.60 -37.51 68.74
N ALA A 361 -17.67 -37.78 68.01
CA ALA A 361 -18.89 -38.36 68.57
C ALA A 361 -18.65 -39.76 69.14
N ASP A 362 -17.75 -40.55 68.54
CA ASP A 362 -17.34 -41.85 69.08
C ASP A 362 -16.51 -41.70 70.36
N ALA A 363 -15.51 -40.81 70.36
CA ALA A 363 -14.72 -40.49 71.54
C ALA A 363 -15.56 -39.91 72.69
N GLU A 364 -16.61 -39.14 72.40
CA GLU A 364 -17.56 -38.64 73.40
C GLU A 364 -18.38 -39.78 74.04
N LYS A 365 -18.77 -40.80 73.26
CA LYS A 365 -19.44 -42.01 73.80
C LYS A 365 -18.49 -42.79 74.70
N GLU A 366 -17.25 -43.00 74.27
CA GLU A 366 -16.21 -43.65 75.07
C GLU A 366 -15.93 -42.89 76.37
N LEU A 367 -15.79 -41.56 76.30
CA LEU A 367 -15.63 -40.71 77.48
C LEU A 367 -16.81 -40.83 78.43
N LYS A 368 -18.05 -40.87 77.91
CA LYS A 368 -19.26 -41.04 78.71
C LYS A 368 -19.27 -42.41 79.40
N TRP A 369 -18.91 -43.47 78.70
CA TRP A 369 -18.78 -44.81 79.26
C TRP A 369 -17.70 -44.87 80.35
N LEU A 370 -16.48 -44.35 80.08
CA LEU A 370 -15.40 -44.25 81.04
C LEU A 370 -15.81 -43.46 82.29
N LYS A 371 -16.51 -42.34 82.14
CA LYS A 371 -17.07 -41.58 83.27
C LYS A 371 -18.05 -42.43 84.09
N SER A 372 -18.96 -43.16 83.45
CA SER A 372 -19.86 -44.08 84.16
C SER A 372 -19.07 -45.15 84.93
N THR A 373 -18.04 -45.74 84.34
CA THR A 373 -17.16 -46.74 84.99
C THR A 373 -16.39 -46.15 86.17
N VAL A 374 -15.86 -44.94 86.05
CA VAL A 374 -15.22 -44.21 87.16
C VAL A 374 -16.23 -43.96 88.28
N THR A 375 -17.44 -43.48 87.97
CA THR A 375 -18.46 -43.24 89.02
C THR A 375 -18.92 -44.51 89.73
N SER A 376 -18.95 -45.67 89.06
CA SER A 376 -19.21 -46.95 89.74
C SER A 376 -18.03 -47.35 90.61
N SER A 377 -16.80 -47.21 90.11
CA SER A 377 -15.60 -47.51 90.89
C SER A 377 -15.44 -46.59 92.10
N ASP A 378 -15.82 -45.31 91.99
CA ASP A 378 -15.84 -44.36 93.11
C ASP A 378 -16.87 -44.76 94.16
N LYS A 379 -18.07 -45.21 93.75
CA LYS A 379 -19.07 -45.76 94.70
C LYS A 379 -18.57 -47.01 95.40
N ASP A 380 -17.89 -47.89 94.66
CA ASP A 380 -17.27 -49.08 95.23
C ASP A 380 -16.17 -48.67 96.22
N TYR A 381 -15.34 -47.69 95.86
CA TYR A 381 -14.32 -47.12 96.74
C TYR A 381 -14.93 -46.50 98.01
N GLU A 382 -15.97 -45.66 97.89
CA GLU A 382 -16.72 -45.11 99.03
C GLU A 382 -17.35 -46.20 99.90
N GLN A 383 -17.80 -47.30 99.30
CA GLN A 383 -18.30 -48.46 100.06
C GLN A 383 -17.18 -49.16 100.81
N VAL A 384 -16.00 -49.35 100.19
CA VAL A 384 -14.83 -49.89 100.88
C VAL A 384 -14.40 -48.94 101.99
N GLN A 385 -14.35 -47.62 101.74
CA GLN A 385 -13.99 -46.62 102.74
C GLN A 385 -14.95 -46.66 103.94
N ARG A 386 -16.26 -46.74 103.71
CA ARG A 386 -17.24 -46.92 104.81
C ARG A 386 -16.99 -48.18 105.63
N LYS A 387 -16.62 -49.29 104.98
CA LYS A 387 -16.25 -50.52 105.70
C LYS A 387 -14.97 -50.33 106.52
N VAL A 388 -13.99 -49.62 105.98
CA VAL A 388 -12.76 -49.27 106.70
C VAL A 388 -13.09 -48.43 107.94
N ASP A 389 -13.94 -47.41 107.80
CA ASP A 389 -14.36 -46.57 108.93
C ASP A 389 -15.16 -47.38 109.97
N GLU A 390 -16.02 -48.31 109.54
CA GLU A 390 -16.75 -49.20 110.43
C GLU A 390 -15.80 -50.14 111.21
N PHE A 391 -14.77 -50.67 110.55
CA PHE A 391 -13.72 -51.44 111.20
C PHE A 391 -12.88 -50.59 112.16
N GLN A 392 -12.63 -49.32 111.82
CA GLN A 392 -11.94 -48.38 112.70
C GLN A 392 -12.74 -48.13 113.99
N VAL A 393 -14.05 -47.92 113.89
CA VAL A 393 -14.95 -47.79 115.05
C VAL A 393 -14.96 -49.06 115.89
N LYS A 394 -15.03 -50.25 115.26
CA LYS A 394 -14.96 -51.53 115.97
C LYS A 394 -13.63 -51.67 116.72
N LEU A 395 -12.52 -51.32 116.08
CA LEU A 395 -11.18 -51.34 116.69
C LEU A 395 -11.10 -50.40 117.90
N ASP A 396 -11.65 -49.19 117.80
CA ASP A 396 -11.64 -48.22 118.91
C ASP A 396 -12.57 -48.65 120.06
N LYS A 397 -13.66 -49.36 119.77
CA LYS A 397 -14.51 -50.00 120.77
C LYS A 397 -13.79 -51.11 121.53
N GLU A 398 -13.08 -51.98 120.82
CA GLU A 398 -12.22 -53.03 121.40
C GLU A 398 -11.11 -52.42 122.26
N ARG A 399 -10.45 -51.34 121.79
CA ARG A 399 -9.45 -50.59 122.57
C ARG A 399 -10.05 -50.00 123.85
N SER A 400 -11.26 -49.47 123.77
CA SER A 400 -11.96 -48.91 124.94
C SER A 400 -12.36 -49.99 125.94
N GLN A 401 -12.76 -51.17 125.47
CA GLN A 401 -13.03 -52.33 126.33
C GLN A 401 -11.76 -52.85 127.00
N ARG A 402 -10.65 -52.92 126.26
CA ARG A 402 -9.33 -53.24 126.84
C ARG A 402 -8.94 -52.27 127.95
N LYS A 403 -9.18 -50.96 127.75
CA LYS A 403 -8.89 -49.93 128.75
C LYS A 403 -9.73 -50.09 130.02
N LYS A 404 -11.02 -50.46 129.90
CA LYS A 404 -11.89 -50.78 131.04
C LYS A 404 -11.43 -52.02 131.81
N LEU A 405 -11.00 -53.06 131.09
CA LEU A 405 -10.42 -54.26 131.71
C LEU A 405 -9.08 -53.95 132.41
N GLU A 406 -8.27 -53.06 131.84
CA GLU A 406 -7.04 -52.56 132.49
C GLU A 406 -7.35 -51.72 133.75
N GLU A 407 -8.43 -50.94 133.76
CA GLU A 407 -8.93 -50.21 134.94
C GLU A 407 -9.48 -51.14 136.03
N GLU A 408 -10.22 -52.22 135.68
CA GLU A 408 -10.66 -53.26 136.62
C GLU A 408 -9.47 -54.03 137.24
N VAL A 409 -8.40 -54.25 136.46
CA VAL A 409 -7.13 -54.81 136.95
C VAL A 409 -6.42 -53.85 137.91
N MET A 410 -6.53 -52.54 137.69
CA MET A 410 -5.95 -51.52 138.57
C MET A 410 -6.70 -51.41 139.91
N GLU A 411 -8.03 -51.52 139.91
CA GLU A 411 -8.86 -51.57 141.13
C GLU A 411 -8.63 -52.85 141.94
N LEU A 412 -8.54 -54.02 141.29
CA LEU A 412 -8.18 -55.28 141.94
C LEU A 412 -6.75 -55.27 142.52
N ASN A 413 -5.80 -54.63 141.84
CA ASN A 413 -4.44 -54.46 142.36
C ASN A 413 -4.36 -53.48 143.54
N SER A 414 -5.23 -52.46 143.61
CA SER A 414 -5.33 -51.55 144.76
C SER A 414 -5.89 -52.24 146.01
N MET A 415 -6.76 -53.25 145.84
CA MET A 415 -7.33 -54.03 146.95
C MET A 415 -6.37 -55.13 147.45
N VAL A 416 -5.40 -55.55 146.62
CA VAL A 416 -4.30 -56.46 146.99
C VAL A 416 -3.12 -55.71 147.65
N ALA A 417 -2.95 -54.43 147.37
CA ALA A 417 -1.92 -53.57 147.98
C ALA A 417 -2.18 -53.20 149.45
N GLU A 418 -3.42 -53.33 149.96
CA GLU A 418 -3.75 -53.11 151.38
C GLU A 418 -3.61 -54.36 152.27
N LEU A 419 -3.33 -55.55 151.70
CA LEU A 419 -3.33 -56.81 152.47
C LEU A 419 -2.09 -57.72 152.29
N SER A 420 -1.02 -57.30 151.63
CA SER A 420 0.18 -58.15 151.57
C SER A 420 1.48 -57.48 151.10
N SER A 421 2.27 -57.00 152.07
CA SER A 421 3.73 -57.22 152.14
C SER A 421 3.98 -57.91 153.50
N GLU A 422 4.76 -58.98 153.65
CA GLU A 422 6.12 -59.16 153.17
C GLU A 422 6.49 -60.64 152.98
N THR A 423 6.86 -60.96 151.74
CA THR A 423 8.01 -61.76 151.26
C THR A 423 8.36 -63.15 151.85
N GLY A 424 8.31 -64.17 150.96
CA GLY A 424 9.41 -65.13 150.76
C GLY A 424 10.36 -64.58 149.67
N GLU A 425 11.65 -64.91 149.57
CA GLU A 425 12.29 -66.21 149.72
C GLU A 425 13.72 -66.04 150.25
N THR A 426 13.96 -66.52 151.47
CA THR A 426 15.28 -66.96 151.94
C THR A 426 15.09 -68.17 152.85
N ALA A 427 15.96 -69.17 152.73
CA ALA A 427 16.12 -70.29 153.65
C ALA A 427 15.21 -71.52 153.49
N ILE A 428 15.36 -72.17 152.33
CA ILE A 428 15.39 -73.63 152.11
C ILE A 428 16.37 -74.40 153.07
N GLN A 429 16.88 -73.79 154.16
CA GLN A 429 17.85 -74.37 155.11
C GLN A 429 17.29 -74.62 156.53
N LYS A 430 16.08 -74.18 156.89
CA LYS A 430 15.47 -74.47 158.22
C LYS A 430 14.67 -75.78 158.30
N LEU A 431 14.86 -76.64 157.31
CA LEU A 431 14.57 -78.08 157.41
C LEU A 431 15.66 -78.84 158.21
N GLN A 432 16.70 -78.17 158.73
CA GLN A 432 17.79 -78.79 159.52
C GLN A 432 17.88 -78.35 160.99
N ASP A 433 16.95 -77.55 161.50
CA ASP A 433 16.78 -77.24 162.94
C ASP A 433 15.49 -77.87 163.49
N GLU A 434 15.09 -79.00 162.92
CA GLU A 434 15.43 -80.26 163.59
C GLU A 434 14.86 -80.35 165.01
N ILE A 435 14.10 -81.42 165.21
CA ILE A 435 14.57 -82.66 165.89
C ILE A 435 15.10 -82.53 167.33
N LYS A 436 15.58 -81.36 167.77
CA LYS A 436 16.03 -81.06 169.13
C LYS A 436 14.88 -81.00 170.13
N ASN A 437 13.70 -80.46 169.79
CA ASN A 437 12.67 -80.25 170.82
C ASN A 437 11.86 -81.53 171.17
N CYS A 438 11.73 -82.47 170.23
CA CYS A 438 11.15 -83.78 170.53
C CYS A 438 12.01 -84.62 171.50
N LYS A 439 13.30 -84.31 171.71
CA LYS A 439 14.18 -84.98 172.70
C LYS A 439 13.97 -84.52 174.15
N ASN A 440 13.27 -83.41 174.40
CA ASN A 440 13.07 -82.88 175.75
C ASN A 440 11.94 -83.57 176.55
N ILE A 441 11.08 -84.34 175.89
CA ILE A 441 9.93 -85.02 176.53
C ILE A 441 10.35 -86.29 177.30
N LEU A 442 11.56 -86.82 177.09
CA LEU A 442 12.01 -88.13 177.62
C LEU A 442 12.92 -88.07 178.86
N LYS A 443 13.23 -86.88 179.40
CA LYS A 443 14.16 -86.72 180.54
C LYS A 443 13.45 -86.60 181.90
N CYS A 444 14.11 -87.06 182.97
CA CYS A 444 13.63 -87.06 184.36
C CYS A 444 13.60 -85.63 184.94
N GLY A 445 12.44 -85.18 185.43
CA GLY A 445 12.21 -83.80 185.90
C GLY A 445 12.97 -83.37 187.17
N VAL A 446 13.74 -84.25 187.80
CA VAL A 446 14.58 -83.93 188.96
C VAL A 446 16.02 -83.60 188.57
N CYS A 447 16.53 -84.18 187.48
CA CYS A 447 17.92 -83.95 187.04
C CYS A 447 18.05 -83.43 185.60
N PHE A 448 16.97 -83.42 184.82
CA PHE A 448 16.89 -82.97 183.42
C PHE A 448 17.88 -83.65 182.45
N ASP A 449 18.40 -84.80 182.84
CA ASP A 449 19.51 -85.45 182.15
C ASP A 449 19.20 -86.91 181.82
N ARG A 450 18.84 -87.70 182.84
CA ARG A 450 18.59 -89.14 182.69
C ARG A 450 17.15 -89.47 182.29
N PRO A 451 16.91 -90.57 181.55
CA PRO A 451 15.57 -91.00 181.17
C PRO A 451 14.76 -91.50 182.39
N LYS A 452 13.45 -91.55 182.25
CA LYS A 452 12.53 -92.04 183.29
C LYS A 452 12.56 -93.58 183.30
N GLU A 453 12.78 -94.19 184.46
CA GLU A 453 13.02 -95.65 184.62
C GLU A 453 12.23 -96.29 185.77
N VAL A 454 11.80 -95.48 186.75
CA VAL A 454 11.09 -95.96 187.94
C VAL A 454 9.82 -95.17 188.14
N VAL A 455 8.82 -95.86 188.68
CA VAL A 455 7.53 -95.28 189.07
C VAL A 455 7.30 -95.50 190.57
N ILE A 456 6.78 -94.46 191.23
CA ILE A 456 6.33 -94.55 192.62
C ILE A 456 4.86 -94.94 192.60
N VAL A 457 4.52 -96.18 192.95
CA VAL A 457 3.19 -96.75 192.74
C VAL A 457 2.08 -96.13 193.60
N LYS A 458 2.42 -95.35 194.63
CA LYS A 458 1.43 -94.61 195.42
C LYS A 458 0.93 -93.31 194.77
N CYS A 459 1.69 -92.73 193.85
CA CYS A 459 1.33 -91.46 193.19
C CYS A 459 1.59 -91.44 191.67
N TYR A 460 2.02 -92.56 191.09
CA TYR A 460 2.24 -92.79 189.65
C TYR A 460 3.16 -91.80 188.91
N HIS A 461 4.00 -91.04 189.62
CA HIS A 461 5.00 -90.16 188.99
C HIS A 461 6.28 -90.93 188.63
N LEU A 462 6.86 -90.63 187.46
CA LEU A 462 8.02 -91.31 186.89
C LEU A 462 9.31 -90.48 186.95
N PHE A 463 10.39 -91.11 187.38
CA PHE A 463 11.72 -90.50 187.53
C PHE A 463 12.82 -91.50 187.15
N CYS A 464 14.08 -91.09 187.15
CA CYS A 464 15.20 -92.03 187.01
C CYS A 464 15.49 -92.72 188.34
N ASN A 465 15.93 -93.98 188.30
CA ASN A 465 16.21 -94.76 189.51
C ASN A 465 17.19 -94.06 190.46
N PRO A 466 18.32 -93.48 190.00
CA PRO A 466 19.31 -92.88 190.90
C PRO A 466 18.76 -91.72 191.75
N CYS A 467 17.84 -90.91 191.19
CA CYS A 467 17.27 -89.77 191.92
C CYS A 467 16.29 -90.21 193.03
N ILE A 468 15.60 -91.33 192.84
CA ILE A 468 14.69 -91.88 193.85
C ILE A 468 15.45 -92.72 194.87
N GLN A 469 16.45 -93.47 194.43
CA GLN A 469 17.32 -94.27 195.29
C GLN A 469 18.13 -93.39 196.24
N ARG A 470 18.67 -92.26 195.75
CA ARG A 470 19.34 -91.26 196.60
C ARG A 470 18.40 -90.67 197.64
N ASN A 471 17.16 -90.31 197.29
CA ASN A 471 16.17 -89.82 198.27
C ASN A 471 15.85 -90.85 199.38
N LEU A 472 15.85 -92.15 199.04
CA LEU A 472 15.66 -93.23 200.00
C LEU A 472 16.86 -93.39 200.94
N GLU A 473 18.09 -93.22 200.42
CA GLU A 473 19.34 -93.30 201.19
C GLU A 473 19.48 -92.17 202.21
N ILE A 474 19.14 -90.92 201.84
CA ILE A 474 19.08 -89.77 202.78
C ILE A 474 17.80 -89.75 203.65
N ARG A 475 17.04 -90.85 203.67
CA ARG A 475 15.79 -91.03 204.45
C ARG A 475 14.71 -89.96 204.18
N HIS A 476 14.79 -89.29 203.04
CA HIS A 476 13.86 -88.24 202.65
C HIS A 476 12.66 -88.85 201.90
N ARG A 477 11.79 -89.54 202.67
CA ARG A 477 10.70 -90.41 202.16
C ARG A 477 9.45 -89.66 201.69
N LYS A 478 9.62 -88.69 200.79
CA LYS A 478 8.52 -87.96 200.11
C LYS A 478 8.79 -87.85 198.61
N CYS A 479 7.77 -88.06 197.78
CA CYS A 479 7.88 -88.01 196.33
C CYS A 479 8.31 -86.61 195.87
N PRO A 480 9.35 -86.46 195.03
CA PRO A 480 9.83 -85.15 194.56
C PRO A 480 8.82 -84.35 193.73
N GLY A 481 7.85 -85.03 193.09
CA GLY A 481 6.85 -84.37 192.24
C GLY A 481 5.63 -83.86 193.00
N CYS A 482 5.22 -84.52 194.09
CA CYS A 482 3.93 -84.24 194.74
C CYS A 482 3.92 -84.34 196.27
N GLY A 483 5.05 -84.65 196.92
CA GLY A 483 5.19 -84.65 198.37
C GLY A 483 4.59 -85.85 199.11
N THR A 484 3.91 -86.77 198.43
CA THR A 484 3.32 -87.98 199.02
C THR A 484 4.40 -88.91 199.59
N ALA A 485 4.20 -89.44 200.80
CA ALA A 485 5.17 -90.33 201.45
C ALA A 485 5.25 -91.71 200.75
N PHE A 486 6.46 -92.24 200.54
CA PHE A 486 6.69 -93.55 199.90
C PHE A 486 7.88 -94.30 200.51
N GLY A 487 7.87 -95.64 200.46
CA GLY A 487 8.95 -96.52 200.93
C GLY A 487 9.63 -97.33 199.82
N GLN A 488 10.67 -98.10 200.17
CA GLN A 488 11.44 -98.92 199.21
C GLN A 488 10.55 -99.89 198.40
N ASN A 489 9.52 -100.45 199.05
CA ASN A 489 8.59 -101.40 198.44
C ASN A 489 7.59 -100.72 197.49
N ASP A 490 7.52 -99.38 197.50
CA ASP A 490 6.62 -98.57 196.67
C ASP A 490 7.30 -98.05 195.38
N VAL A 491 8.52 -98.51 195.06
CA VAL A 491 9.26 -98.15 193.83
C VAL A 491 9.37 -99.37 192.92
N ARG A 492 8.81 -99.28 191.72
CA ARG A 492 8.86 -100.34 190.70
C ARG A 492 9.58 -99.82 189.46
N PHE A 493 10.39 -100.69 188.85
CA PHE A 493 11.00 -100.38 187.55
C PHE A 493 9.99 -100.50 186.42
N VAL A 494 10.08 -99.57 185.48
CA VAL A 494 9.26 -99.55 184.27
C VAL A 494 10.19 -99.53 183.08
N LYS A 495 10.10 -100.55 182.21
CA LYS A 495 10.69 -100.48 180.88
C LYS A 495 9.76 -99.62 180.01
N ILE A 496 10.28 -98.50 179.52
CA ILE A 496 9.62 -97.62 178.54
C ILE A 496 10.12 -97.97 177.15
#